data_AF-A0A935QFG5-F1
#
_entry.id   AF-A0A935QFG5-F1
#
_cell.length_a   1.000
_cell.length_b   1.000
_cell.length_c   1.000
_cell.angle_alpha   90.00
_cell.angle_beta   90.00
_cell.angle_gamma   90.00
#
_symmetry.space_group_name_H-M   'P 1'
#
loop_
_entity.id
_entity.type
_entity.pdbx_description
1 polymer ?
#
loop_
_entity_poly.entity_id
_entity_poly.type
_entity_poly.pdbx_seq_one_letter_code
_entity_poly.pdbx_strand_id
1 'polypeptide(L)'
;MPATTRWRSSWNGWARAGVARTAWDHPADTRKLQELLAAVDSLQGEFRSDEAAILDDYSLGPQSAPVKVTLFGKDWQPVCALLLGERADDGSGVFVRAPSSHAVYLTRTEVRGKLGLWSPEAKPESRHFLDLSVFKTDAAGIRRIALHQGDKTLVMEKVLTAAGPGDGSAPPPQDWEWTLTSPSRRALAKTKVDGVMNALASIQAADVADPGVGMEKYGLWKAERRVEVALADGSTFELRVGDARPAEGGAQEGRFCMTSRDRKIWVIREFKIDQIFKKLEDLLPDA
;
A
#
# COMPACT_ATOMS: atom_id res chain seq x y z
N MET A 1 -25.15 9.58 -2.07
CA MET A 1 -24.29 10.01 -3.20
C MET A 1 -23.34 8.87 -3.54
N PRO A 2 -23.26 8.40 -4.80
CA PRO A 2 -22.31 7.35 -5.17
C PRO A 2 -20.88 7.90 -5.06
N ALA A 3 -20.02 7.18 -4.33
CA ALA A 3 -18.61 7.52 -4.21
C ALA A 3 -17.96 7.44 -5.60
N THR A 4 -17.72 8.58 -6.23
CA THR A 4 -17.01 8.65 -7.52
C THR A 4 -15.52 8.78 -7.25
N THR A 5 -14.79 7.68 -7.38
CA THR A 5 -13.33 7.68 -7.30
C THR A 5 -12.75 8.38 -8.53
N ARG A 6 -12.10 9.53 -8.32
CA ARG A 6 -11.47 10.32 -9.40
C ARG A 6 -9.95 10.22 -9.34
N TRP A 7 -9.33 9.91 -10.47
CA TRP A 7 -7.89 9.69 -10.62
C TRP A 7 -7.22 10.83 -11.39
N ARG A 8 -6.05 11.29 -10.94
CA ARG A 8 -5.22 12.27 -11.65
C ARG A 8 -3.99 11.63 -12.27
N SER A 9 -3.85 11.76 -13.58
CA SER A 9 -2.58 11.55 -14.27
C SER A 9 -2.19 12.86 -14.97
N SER A 10 -0.94 13.30 -14.80
CA SER A 10 -0.35 14.41 -15.57
C SER A 10 0.81 13.82 -16.36
N TRP A 11 0.59 13.58 -17.65
CA TRP A 11 1.55 12.96 -18.55
C TRP A 11 2.31 14.03 -19.33
N ASN A 12 3.48 14.44 -18.82
CA ASN A 12 4.53 15.08 -19.60
C ASN A 12 5.88 14.76 -18.90
N GLY A 13 6.66 13.88 -19.53
CA GLY A 13 8.04 13.54 -19.11
C GLY A 13 8.12 12.56 -17.94
N TRP A 14 8.28 11.27 -18.26
CA TRP A 14 8.77 10.15 -17.43
C TRP A 14 8.15 10.02 -16.01
N ALA A 15 7.14 9.14 -15.92
CA ALA A 15 6.66 8.46 -14.71
C ALA A 15 6.15 9.35 -13.54
N ARG A 16 5.00 10.02 -13.70
CA ARG A 16 4.21 10.44 -12.53
C ARG A 16 3.17 9.37 -12.21
N ALA A 17 3.30 8.77 -11.03
CA ALA A 17 2.32 7.87 -10.45
C ALA A 17 0.94 8.54 -10.39
N GLY A 18 -0.12 7.80 -10.69
CA GLY A 18 -1.48 8.28 -10.48
C GLY A 18 -1.72 8.59 -9.00
N VAL A 19 -2.66 9.49 -8.69
CA VAL A 19 -3.09 9.74 -7.30
C VAL A 19 -4.59 9.50 -7.14
N ALA A 20 -4.96 8.94 -5.99
CA ALA A 20 -6.35 8.72 -5.56
C ALA A 20 -6.87 9.93 -4.80
N ARG A 21 -7.68 10.79 -5.43
CA ARG A 21 -8.22 11.99 -4.73
C ARG A 21 -9.14 11.63 -3.56
N THR A 22 -9.89 10.54 -3.70
CA THR A 22 -10.77 10.00 -2.65
C THR A 22 -10.02 9.32 -1.51
N ALA A 23 -8.70 9.22 -1.61
CA ALA A 23 -7.81 8.76 -0.55
C ALA A 23 -6.71 9.79 -0.33
N TRP A 24 -7.10 11.07 -0.25
CA TRP A 24 -6.23 12.18 0.16
C TRP A 24 -4.92 12.27 -0.64
N ASP A 25 -5.02 12.06 -1.95
CA ASP A 25 -3.91 12.08 -2.90
C ASP A 25 -2.79 11.06 -2.59
N HIS A 26 -3.14 9.94 -1.97
CA HIS A 26 -2.25 8.78 -1.88
C HIS A 26 -1.86 8.27 -3.28
N PRO A 27 -0.62 7.77 -3.45
CA PRO A 27 -0.18 7.26 -4.73
C PRO A 27 -1.01 6.03 -5.12
N ALA A 28 -1.29 5.92 -6.40
CA ALA A 28 -1.97 4.78 -6.97
C ALA A 28 -0.96 3.71 -7.41
N ASP A 29 -1.32 2.45 -7.26
CA ASP A 29 -0.63 1.31 -7.84
C ASP A 29 -0.77 1.39 -9.36
N THR A 30 0.27 1.88 -10.01
CA THR A 30 0.29 2.14 -11.46
C THR A 30 0.12 0.84 -12.24
N ARG A 31 0.61 -0.29 -11.72
CA ARG A 31 0.42 -1.60 -12.36
C ARG A 31 -1.05 -2.00 -12.35
N LYS A 32 -1.74 -1.89 -11.21
CA LYS A 32 -3.18 -2.18 -11.13
C LYS A 32 -4.00 -1.27 -12.04
N LEU A 33 -3.67 0.03 -12.11
CA LEU A 33 -4.33 0.96 -13.03
C LEU A 33 -4.10 0.57 -14.50
N GLN A 34 -2.88 0.20 -14.87
CA GLN A 34 -2.57 -0.26 -16.23
C GLN A 34 -3.32 -1.55 -16.58
N GLU A 35 -3.37 -2.50 -15.65
CA GLU A 35 -4.14 -3.74 -15.83
C GLU A 35 -5.64 -3.47 -16.02
N LEU A 36 -6.22 -2.53 -15.26
CA LEU A 36 -7.61 -2.11 -15.43
C LEU A 36 -7.83 -1.46 -16.80
N LEU A 37 -6.95 -0.52 -17.20
CA LEU A 37 -7.06 0.15 -18.49
C LEU A 37 -6.93 -0.83 -19.66
N ALA A 38 -5.99 -1.78 -19.59
CA ALA A 38 -5.84 -2.84 -20.57
C ALA A 38 -7.08 -3.75 -20.62
N ALA A 39 -7.67 -4.08 -19.46
CA ALA A 39 -8.92 -4.84 -19.41
C ALA A 39 -10.08 -4.07 -20.07
N VAL A 40 -10.17 -2.75 -19.89
CA VAL A 40 -11.20 -1.93 -20.54
C VAL A 40 -10.97 -1.77 -22.05
N ASP A 41 -9.72 -1.61 -22.47
CA ASP A 41 -9.33 -1.49 -23.88
C ASP A 41 -9.58 -2.78 -24.68
N SER A 42 -9.41 -3.94 -24.04
CA SER A 42 -9.65 -5.26 -24.64
C SER A 42 -11.11 -5.72 -24.55
N LEU A 43 -12.04 -4.87 -24.09
CA LEU A 43 -13.44 -5.24 -23.97
C LEU A 43 -14.06 -5.63 -25.30
N GLN A 44 -14.43 -6.90 -25.38
CA GLN A 44 -15.29 -7.45 -26.42
C GLN A 44 -16.38 -8.29 -25.74
N GLY A 45 -17.57 -8.32 -26.31
CA GLY A 45 -18.68 -9.04 -25.72
C GLY A 45 -19.69 -9.53 -26.75
N GLU A 46 -20.39 -10.59 -26.36
CA GLU A 46 -21.51 -11.15 -27.10
C GLU A 46 -22.77 -10.36 -26.77
N PHE A 47 -23.52 -9.94 -27.79
CA PHE A 47 -24.80 -9.27 -27.60
C PHE A 47 -25.80 -10.17 -26.87
N ARG A 48 -26.51 -9.63 -25.89
CA ARG A 48 -27.49 -10.38 -25.08
C ARG A 48 -28.91 -9.85 -25.22
N SER A 49 -29.09 -8.54 -25.19
CA SER A 49 -30.39 -7.90 -25.34
C SER A 49 -30.22 -6.40 -25.56
N ASP A 50 -31.23 -5.74 -26.10
CA ASP A 50 -31.40 -4.27 -26.13
C ASP A 50 -32.73 -3.81 -25.51
N GLU A 51 -33.44 -4.70 -24.81
CA GLU A 51 -34.71 -4.42 -24.17
C GLU A 51 -34.53 -3.72 -22.81
N ALA A 52 -35.11 -2.53 -22.66
CA ALA A 52 -35.03 -1.76 -21.42
C ALA A 52 -35.63 -2.48 -20.22
N ALA A 53 -36.67 -3.29 -20.44
CA ALA A 53 -37.46 -3.94 -19.40
C ALA A 53 -36.69 -5.03 -18.64
N ILE A 54 -35.61 -5.56 -19.21
CA ILE A 54 -34.84 -6.67 -18.63
C ILE A 54 -33.45 -6.25 -18.13
N LEU A 55 -33.16 -4.94 -18.05
CA LEU A 55 -31.84 -4.47 -17.61
C LEU A 55 -31.53 -4.87 -16.16
N ASP A 56 -32.53 -4.93 -15.29
CA ASP A 56 -32.35 -5.34 -13.89
C ASP A 56 -31.98 -6.84 -13.78
N ASP A 57 -32.40 -7.69 -14.74
CA ASP A 57 -32.03 -9.12 -14.80
C ASP A 57 -30.51 -9.31 -15.01
N TYR A 58 -29.82 -8.29 -15.56
CA TYR A 58 -28.37 -8.27 -15.74
C TYR A 58 -27.65 -7.44 -14.67
N SER A 59 -28.38 -6.97 -13.65
CA SER A 59 -27.92 -5.98 -12.68
C SER A 59 -27.40 -4.68 -13.31
N LEU A 60 -27.99 -4.26 -14.43
CA LEU A 60 -27.64 -3.06 -15.21
C LEU A 60 -28.76 -2.01 -15.24
N GLY A 61 -29.89 -2.30 -14.60
CA GLY A 61 -31.04 -1.43 -14.51
C GLY A 61 -30.95 -0.44 -13.33
N PRO A 62 -31.98 0.42 -13.18
CA PRO A 62 -32.00 1.45 -12.16
C PRO A 62 -32.04 0.91 -10.72
N GLN A 63 -32.54 -0.31 -10.51
CA GLN A 63 -32.71 -0.89 -9.18
C GLN A 63 -31.42 -1.55 -8.67
N SER A 64 -30.62 -2.12 -9.56
CA SER A 64 -29.43 -2.90 -9.21
C SER A 64 -28.16 -2.09 -8.92
N ALA A 65 -28.21 -0.75 -9.08
CA ALA A 65 -27.11 0.17 -8.82
C ALA A 65 -25.76 -0.27 -9.43
N PRO A 66 -25.67 -0.44 -10.77
CA PRO A 66 -24.48 -0.99 -11.43
C PRO A 66 -23.22 -0.17 -11.15
N VAL A 67 -22.07 -0.84 -11.24
CA VAL A 67 -20.77 -0.16 -11.09
C VAL A 67 -20.50 0.66 -12.34
N LYS A 68 -20.43 1.97 -12.19
CA LYS A 68 -20.08 2.90 -13.27
C LYS A 68 -18.59 3.15 -13.33
N VAL A 69 -17.96 2.77 -14.43
CA VAL A 69 -16.58 3.16 -14.78
C VAL A 69 -16.65 4.32 -15.75
N THR A 70 -15.91 5.41 -15.49
CA THR A 70 -15.81 6.54 -16.42
C THR A 70 -14.34 6.79 -16.71
N LEU A 71 -13.97 6.74 -17.99
CA LEU A 71 -12.63 7.07 -18.46
C LEU A 71 -12.59 8.54 -18.85
N PHE A 72 -11.50 9.21 -18.52
CA PHE A 72 -11.28 10.62 -18.81
C PHE A 72 -10.07 10.78 -19.72
N GLY A 73 -10.18 11.71 -20.67
CA GLY A 73 -9.10 12.11 -21.55
C GLY A 73 -8.05 12.94 -20.83
N LYS A 74 -6.98 13.30 -21.55
CA LYS A 74 -5.89 14.14 -21.02
C LYS A 74 -6.38 15.54 -20.60
N ASP A 75 -7.44 16.01 -21.24
CA ASP A 75 -8.15 17.27 -21.01
C ASP A 75 -9.20 17.19 -19.89
N TRP A 76 -9.29 16.04 -19.20
CA TRP A 76 -10.26 15.79 -18.14
C TRP A 76 -11.71 15.74 -18.58
N GLN A 77 -11.96 15.66 -19.88
CA GLN A 77 -13.30 15.38 -20.38
C GLN A 77 -13.58 13.88 -20.34
N PRO A 78 -14.80 13.46 -19.96
CA PRO A 78 -15.20 12.06 -20.08
C PRO A 78 -15.08 11.60 -21.53
N VAL A 79 -14.32 10.53 -21.77
CA VAL A 79 -14.15 9.93 -23.11
C VAL A 79 -15.13 8.78 -23.30
N CYS A 80 -15.32 7.95 -22.28
CA CYS A 80 -16.34 6.93 -22.28
C CYS A 80 -16.80 6.58 -20.86
N ALA A 81 -17.96 5.96 -20.77
CA ALA A 81 -18.45 5.40 -19.53
C ALA A 81 -19.08 4.03 -19.80
N LEU A 82 -18.92 3.13 -18.83
CA LEU A 82 -19.43 1.78 -18.85
C LEU A 82 -20.20 1.54 -17.55
N LEU A 83 -21.31 0.81 -17.66
CA LEU A 83 -22.00 0.22 -16.52
C LEU A 83 -21.66 -1.26 -16.52
N LEU A 84 -21.21 -1.75 -15.36
CA LEU A 84 -20.87 -3.15 -15.13
C LEU A 84 -21.94 -3.75 -14.21
N GLY A 85 -22.60 -4.79 -14.71
CA GLY A 85 -23.56 -5.60 -14.00
C GLY A 85 -22.87 -6.71 -13.21
N GLU A 86 -23.62 -7.76 -12.88
CA GLU A 86 -23.09 -8.92 -12.18
C GLU A 86 -22.32 -9.87 -13.12
N ARG A 87 -21.69 -10.89 -12.51
CA ARG A 87 -21.14 -12.00 -13.29
C ARG A 87 -22.29 -12.87 -13.80
N ALA A 88 -22.14 -13.45 -14.98
CA ALA A 88 -23.06 -14.47 -15.44
C ALA A 88 -23.04 -15.68 -14.48
N ASP A 89 -24.18 -16.36 -14.32
CA ASP A 89 -24.36 -17.48 -13.38
C ASP A 89 -23.42 -18.65 -13.66
N ASP A 90 -23.02 -18.84 -14.92
CA ASP A 90 -22.04 -19.85 -15.34
C ASP A 90 -20.59 -19.43 -15.09
N GLY A 91 -20.38 -18.23 -14.53
CA GLY A 91 -19.07 -17.62 -14.28
C GLY A 91 -18.32 -17.20 -15.55
N SER A 92 -18.96 -17.23 -16.72
CA SER A 92 -18.28 -17.04 -18.01
C SER A 92 -17.89 -15.60 -18.33
N GLY A 93 -18.39 -14.62 -17.58
CA GLY A 93 -18.14 -13.22 -17.87
C GLY A 93 -18.92 -12.23 -16.99
N VAL A 94 -18.90 -10.97 -17.40
CA VAL A 94 -19.59 -9.84 -16.76
C VAL A 94 -20.51 -9.17 -17.79
N PHE A 95 -21.71 -8.77 -17.37
CA PHE A 95 -22.60 -7.97 -18.22
C PHE A 95 -22.17 -6.51 -18.24
N VAL A 96 -22.10 -5.91 -19.43
CA VAL A 96 -21.68 -4.52 -19.62
C VAL A 96 -22.59 -3.78 -20.59
N ARG A 97 -22.81 -2.48 -20.35
CA ARG A 97 -23.47 -1.58 -21.31
C ARG A 97 -22.94 -0.16 -21.23
N ALA A 98 -23.14 0.62 -22.30
CA ALA A 98 -22.97 2.07 -22.24
C ALA A 98 -24.16 2.71 -21.48
N PRO A 99 -23.95 3.76 -20.66
CA PRO A 99 -25.04 4.39 -19.90
C PRO A 99 -26.23 4.85 -20.75
N SER A 100 -25.98 5.34 -21.96
CA SER A 100 -26.99 5.86 -22.89
C SER A 100 -27.59 4.81 -23.83
N SER A 101 -27.23 3.53 -23.67
CA SER A 101 -27.71 2.42 -24.53
C SER A 101 -28.32 1.32 -23.69
N HIS A 102 -29.38 0.68 -24.19
CA HIS A 102 -29.94 -0.53 -23.59
C HIS A 102 -29.24 -1.81 -24.06
N ALA A 103 -28.35 -1.71 -25.07
CA ALA A 103 -27.62 -2.87 -25.56
C ALA A 103 -26.68 -3.42 -24.47
N VAL A 104 -26.99 -4.63 -24.01
CA VAL A 104 -26.24 -5.41 -23.04
C VAL A 104 -25.34 -6.41 -23.77
N TYR A 105 -24.10 -6.47 -23.32
CA TYR A 105 -23.11 -7.42 -23.82
C TYR A 105 -22.57 -8.27 -22.67
N LEU A 106 -22.35 -9.55 -22.90
CA LEU A 106 -21.57 -10.40 -22.00
C LEU A 106 -20.12 -10.40 -22.45
N THR A 107 -19.23 -9.86 -21.62
CA THR A 107 -17.79 -9.89 -21.88
C THR A 107 -17.10 -10.95 -21.03
N ARG A 108 -16.17 -11.68 -21.62
CA ARG A 108 -15.28 -12.62 -20.88
C ARG A 108 -14.12 -11.92 -20.17
N THR A 109 -13.97 -10.60 -20.36
CA THR A 109 -12.89 -9.83 -19.76
C THR A 109 -13.24 -9.51 -18.31
N GLU A 110 -12.35 -9.88 -17.38
CA GLU A 110 -12.60 -9.81 -15.94
C GLU A 110 -12.42 -8.39 -15.38
N VAL A 111 -13.23 -7.43 -15.83
CA VAL A 111 -13.14 -6.03 -15.38
C VAL A 111 -13.55 -5.87 -13.92
N ARG A 112 -14.53 -6.63 -13.43
CA ARG A 112 -14.96 -6.59 -12.01
C ARG A 112 -13.83 -6.97 -11.07
N GLY A 113 -13.12 -8.06 -11.33
CA GLY A 113 -11.95 -8.46 -10.55
C GLY A 113 -10.84 -7.40 -10.54
N LYS A 114 -10.60 -6.70 -11.67
CA LYS A 114 -9.66 -5.57 -11.75
C LYS A 114 -10.11 -4.33 -10.95
N LEU A 115 -11.39 -4.25 -10.59
CA LEU A 115 -11.94 -3.26 -9.69
C LEU A 115 -11.97 -3.72 -8.22
N GLY A 116 -11.52 -4.95 -7.93
CA GLY A 116 -11.59 -5.55 -6.60
C GLY A 116 -12.99 -6.04 -6.21
N LEU A 117 -13.87 -6.30 -7.17
CA LEU A 117 -15.26 -6.67 -6.94
C LEU A 117 -15.44 -8.18 -7.05
N TRP A 118 -15.43 -8.87 -5.90
CA TRP A 118 -15.49 -10.33 -5.84
C TRP A 118 -16.87 -10.89 -5.46
N SER A 119 -17.79 -10.04 -4.99
CA SER A 119 -19.19 -10.39 -4.72
C SER A 119 -20.15 -9.45 -5.48
N PRO A 120 -21.44 -9.80 -5.58
CA PRO A 120 -22.45 -8.92 -6.17
C PRO A 120 -22.56 -7.56 -5.47
N GLU A 121 -22.54 -7.55 -4.13
CA GLU A 121 -22.72 -6.37 -3.28
C GLU A 121 -21.43 -5.56 -3.09
N ALA A 122 -20.29 -6.09 -3.54
CA ALA A 122 -19.01 -5.43 -3.43
C ALA A 122 -19.04 -4.08 -4.14
N LYS A 123 -18.49 -3.06 -3.47
CA LYS A 123 -18.34 -1.71 -4.02
C LYS A 123 -16.88 -1.44 -4.33
N PRO A 124 -16.57 -0.65 -5.38
CA PRO A 124 -15.19 -0.26 -5.63
C PRO A 124 -14.65 0.54 -4.46
N GLU A 125 -13.50 0.14 -3.95
CA GLU A 125 -12.84 0.83 -2.84
C GLU A 125 -11.53 1.42 -3.32
N SER A 126 -11.28 2.69 -2.96
CA SER A 126 -10.04 3.40 -3.34
C SER A 126 -8.79 2.58 -2.97
N ARG A 127 -8.81 1.90 -1.81
CA ARG A 127 -7.70 1.07 -1.30
C ARG A 127 -7.21 0.02 -2.30
N HIS A 128 -8.10 -0.52 -3.13
CA HIS A 128 -7.74 -1.56 -4.10
C HIS A 128 -6.65 -1.05 -5.07
N PHE A 129 -6.69 0.23 -5.39
CA PHE A 129 -5.82 0.89 -6.35
C PHE A 129 -4.68 1.69 -5.72
N LEU A 130 -4.54 1.70 -4.39
CA LEU A 130 -3.46 2.44 -3.75
C LEU A 130 -2.14 1.66 -3.84
N ASP A 131 -1.06 2.41 -4.01
CA ASP A 131 0.27 1.95 -3.65
C ASP A 131 0.44 2.15 -2.14
N LEU A 132 0.42 1.03 -1.42
CA LEU A 132 0.51 0.99 0.03
C LEU A 132 1.97 0.80 0.50
N SER A 133 2.95 0.95 -0.38
CA SER A 133 4.37 0.94 -0.02
C SER A 133 4.76 2.22 0.73
N VAL A 134 4.78 2.16 2.07
CA VAL A 134 5.15 3.28 2.95
C VAL A 134 6.63 3.63 2.82
N PHE A 135 7.47 2.60 2.79
CA PHE A 135 8.92 2.74 2.66
C PHE A 135 9.51 1.48 2.05
N LYS A 136 10.37 1.68 1.05
CA LYS A 136 11.08 0.62 0.35
C LYS A 136 12.55 1.03 0.17
N THR A 137 13.45 0.18 0.63
CA THR A 137 14.90 0.33 0.47
C THR A 137 15.57 -1.04 0.41
N ASP A 138 16.83 -1.09 0.02
CA ASP A 138 17.65 -2.29 0.21
C ASP A 138 18.04 -2.41 1.69
N ALA A 139 17.73 -3.56 2.28
CA ALA A 139 18.10 -3.89 3.64
C ALA A 139 19.62 -3.80 3.86
N ALA A 140 20.43 -4.22 2.88
CA ALA A 140 21.88 -4.13 2.98
C ALA A 140 22.37 -2.68 3.14
N GLY A 141 21.62 -1.72 2.58
CA GLY A 141 21.89 -0.29 2.67
C GLY A 141 21.58 0.33 4.04
N ILE A 142 20.87 -0.35 4.95
CA ILE A 142 20.60 0.16 6.30
C ILE A 142 21.87 0.10 7.15
N ARG A 143 22.27 1.22 7.76
CA ARG A 143 23.50 1.34 8.58
C ARG A 143 23.22 1.52 10.07
N ARG A 144 22.17 2.26 10.41
CA ARG A 144 21.78 2.54 11.79
C ARG A 144 20.28 2.48 11.93
N ILE A 145 19.83 1.90 13.05
CA ILE A 145 18.43 1.84 13.44
C ILE A 145 18.34 2.36 14.89
N ALA A 146 17.51 3.36 15.14
CA ALA A 146 17.18 3.82 16.48
C ALA A 146 15.70 3.56 16.76
N LEU A 147 15.41 2.65 17.69
CA LEU A 147 14.06 2.33 18.15
C LEU A 147 13.76 3.11 19.43
N HIS A 148 12.74 3.94 19.41
CA HIS A 148 12.25 4.68 20.58
C HIS A 148 10.92 4.09 21.05
N GLN A 149 10.79 3.83 22.34
CA GLN A 149 9.56 3.36 22.99
C GLN A 149 9.43 4.04 24.36
N GLY A 150 8.65 5.11 24.43
CA GLY A 150 8.54 5.94 25.62
C GLY A 150 9.89 6.57 25.99
N ASP A 151 10.40 6.26 27.17
CA ASP A 151 11.70 6.71 27.69
C ASP A 151 12.87 5.83 27.23
N LYS A 152 12.60 4.66 26.65
CA LYS A 152 13.61 3.71 26.20
C LYS A 152 14.03 3.99 24.78
N THR A 153 15.34 3.95 24.54
CA THR A 153 15.92 4.04 23.20
C THR A 153 16.94 2.92 23.01
N LEU A 154 16.78 2.15 21.93
CA LEU A 154 17.76 1.17 21.46
C LEU A 154 18.40 1.70 20.18
N VAL A 155 19.73 1.85 20.16
CA VAL A 155 20.46 2.26 18.96
C VAL A 155 21.33 1.11 18.49
N MET A 156 21.15 0.68 17.24
CA MET A 156 21.86 -0.42 16.61
C MET A 156 22.63 0.10 15.40
N GLU A 157 23.90 -0.25 15.28
CA GLU A 157 24.78 0.17 14.19
C GLU A 157 25.53 -1.02 13.60
N LYS A 158 25.69 -1.02 12.27
CA LYS A 158 26.62 -1.94 11.59
C LYS A 158 28.05 -1.48 11.86
N VAL A 159 28.83 -2.31 12.54
CA VAL A 159 30.25 -2.08 12.80
C VAL A 159 31.05 -3.02 11.90
N LEU A 160 32.05 -2.49 11.20
CA LEU A 160 32.98 -3.31 10.43
C LEU A 160 33.82 -4.14 11.40
N THR A 161 33.84 -5.45 11.20
CA THR A 161 34.72 -6.32 11.96
C THR A 161 36.15 -6.02 11.51
N ALA A 162 37.05 -5.71 12.46
CA ALA A 162 38.44 -5.45 12.13
C ALA A 162 38.99 -6.70 11.40
N ALA A 163 39.62 -6.48 10.24
CA ALA A 163 40.29 -7.57 9.55
C ALA A 163 41.32 -8.18 10.51
N GLY A 164 41.25 -9.50 10.72
CA GLY A 164 42.30 -10.22 11.43
C GLY A 164 43.66 -9.98 10.75
N PRO A 165 44.79 -10.12 11.47
CA PRO A 165 46.12 -10.01 10.86
C PRO A 165 46.17 -10.93 9.63
N GLY A 166 46.28 -10.32 8.44
CA GLY A 166 46.10 -11.01 7.18
C GLY A 166 47.38 -11.70 6.70
N ASP A 167 47.30 -12.99 6.41
CA ASP A 167 48.41 -13.84 5.94
C ASP A 167 48.79 -13.60 4.45
N GLY A 168 48.55 -12.40 3.91
CA GLY A 168 48.86 -12.05 2.52
C GLY A 168 47.95 -12.69 1.45
N SER A 169 46.88 -13.38 1.84
CA SER A 169 45.82 -13.83 0.93
C SER A 169 44.81 -12.70 0.63
N ALA A 170 44.01 -12.86 -0.41
CA ALA A 170 43.02 -11.86 -0.87
C ALA A 170 42.22 -11.27 0.30
N PRO A 171 41.89 -9.95 0.29
CA PRO A 171 41.20 -9.31 1.39
C PRO A 171 39.91 -10.08 1.71
N PRO A 172 39.69 -10.48 2.98
CA PRO A 172 38.50 -11.21 3.34
C PRO A 172 37.26 -10.37 3.00
N PRO A 173 36.12 -11.02 2.69
CA PRO A 173 34.85 -10.31 2.57
C PRO A 173 34.68 -9.40 3.78
N GLN A 174 34.26 -8.14 3.57
CA GLN A 174 33.95 -7.24 4.67
C GLN A 174 32.81 -7.86 5.49
N ASP A 175 33.16 -8.45 6.62
CA ASP A 175 32.18 -8.92 7.58
C ASP A 175 31.77 -7.77 8.48
N TRP A 176 30.49 -7.75 8.84
CA TRP A 176 29.92 -6.72 9.68
C TRP A 176 29.11 -7.37 10.79
N GLU A 177 29.18 -6.76 11.95
CA GLU A 177 28.41 -7.17 13.11
C GLU A 177 27.47 -6.05 13.53
N TRP A 178 26.25 -6.43 13.89
CA TRP A 178 25.31 -5.49 14.51
C TRP A 178 25.68 -5.31 15.98
N THR A 179 25.97 -4.06 16.35
CA THR A 179 26.27 -3.68 17.72
C THR A 179 25.18 -2.77 18.24
N LEU A 180 24.62 -3.08 19.40
CA LEU A 180 23.86 -2.13 20.19
C LEU A 180 24.83 -1.08 20.71
N THR A 181 24.63 0.19 20.43
CA THR A 181 25.48 1.30 20.91
C THR A 181 24.83 2.08 22.05
N SER A 182 23.52 1.94 22.25
CA SER A 182 22.77 2.53 23.37
C SER A 182 21.60 1.61 23.78
N PRO A 183 21.31 1.41 25.08
CA PRO A 183 21.89 2.12 26.23
C PRO A 183 23.28 1.62 26.67
N SER A 184 23.74 0.48 26.16
CA SER A 184 25.07 -0.06 26.45
C SER A 184 25.63 -0.78 25.24
N ARG A 185 26.96 -0.83 25.13
CA ARG A 185 27.61 -1.48 24.00
C ARG A 185 27.54 -3.00 24.11
N ARG A 186 26.86 -3.68 23.18
CA ARG A 186 26.72 -5.16 23.16
C ARG A 186 26.61 -5.68 21.74
N ALA A 187 27.16 -6.87 21.50
CA ALA A 187 26.91 -7.60 20.26
C ALA A 187 25.45 -8.09 20.23
N LEU A 188 24.82 -8.00 19.06
CA LEU A 188 23.45 -8.47 18.83
C LEU A 188 23.44 -9.74 17.99
N ALA A 189 22.41 -10.55 18.14
CA ALA A 189 22.20 -11.70 17.28
C ALA A 189 21.87 -11.23 15.87
N LYS A 190 22.78 -11.46 14.91
CA LYS A 190 22.65 -11.04 13.51
C LYS A 190 21.29 -11.41 12.91
N THR A 191 20.87 -12.67 13.10
CA THR A 191 19.58 -13.17 12.58
C THR A 191 18.37 -12.41 13.13
N LYS A 192 18.41 -11.99 14.40
CA LYS A 192 17.31 -11.25 15.04
C LYS A 192 17.25 -9.80 14.55
N VAL A 193 18.40 -9.14 14.40
CA VAL A 193 18.47 -7.78 13.85
C VAL A 193 18.12 -7.77 12.35
N ASP A 194 18.50 -8.79 11.60
CA ASP A 194 18.14 -8.93 10.19
C ASP A 194 16.60 -9.04 10.03
N GLY A 195 15.90 -9.65 10.99
CA GLY A 195 14.44 -9.64 11.05
C GLY A 195 13.85 -8.22 11.13
N VAL A 196 14.39 -7.37 12.00
CA VAL A 196 13.98 -5.95 12.13
C VAL A 196 14.33 -5.18 10.86
N MET A 197 15.53 -5.38 10.32
CA MET A 197 16.01 -4.73 9.10
C MET A 197 15.12 -5.06 7.91
N ASN A 198 14.78 -6.34 7.71
CA ASN A 198 13.87 -6.78 6.64
C ASN A 198 12.46 -6.23 6.85
N ALA A 199 12.01 -6.11 8.10
CA ALA A 199 10.73 -5.48 8.39
C ALA A 199 10.72 -4.00 7.99
N LEU A 200 11.79 -3.26 8.30
CA LEU A 200 11.96 -1.85 7.93
C LEU A 200 12.20 -1.64 6.43
N ALA A 201 12.89 -2.54 5.75
CA ALA A 201 13.25 -2.37 4.34
C ALA A 201 12.05 -2.38 3.39
N SER A 202 10.93 -2.99 3.81
CA SER A 202 9.70 -3.08 3.02
C SER A 202 8.48 -2.95 3.93
N ILE A 203 8.11 -1.71 4.25
CA ILE A 203 6.93 -1.40 5.05
C ILE A 203 5.74 -1.22 4.11
N GLN A 204 4.72 -2.07 4.29
CA GLN A 204 3.45 -1.96 3.60
C GLN A 204 2.34 -1.59 4.59
N ALA A 205 1.56 -0.59 4.22
CA ALA A 205 0.32 -0.25 4.91
C ALA A 205 -0.79 -1.24 4.51
N ALA A 206 -1.76 -1.40 5.39
CA ALA A 206 -3.03 -2.06 5.09
C ALA A 206 -4.11 -1.08 4.63
N ASP A 207 -4.00 0.19 5.02
CA ASP A 207 -4.96 1.23 4.67
C ASP A 207 -4.34 2.63 4.83
N VAL A 208 -5.14 3.67 4.59
CA VAL A 208 -4.78 5.09 4.73
C VAL A 208 -5.84 5.84 5.54
N ALA A 209 -5.52 7.04 6.01
CA ALA A 209 -6.43 7.88 6.79
C ALA A 209 -6.31 9.36 6.42
N ASP A 210 -7.31 10.16 6.84
CA ASP A 210 -7.45 11.56 6.47
C ASP A 210 -6.38 12.44 7.15
N PRO A 211 -5.41 13.00 6.41
CA PRO A 211 -4.40 13.88 7.01
C PRO A 211 -5.00 15.21 7.52
N GLY A 212 -6.20 15.59 7.06
CA GLY A 212 -6.91 16.81 7.48
C GLY A 212 -7.51 16.74 8.88
N VAL A 213 -7.63 15.55 9.47
CA VAL A 213 -8.15 15.36 10.83
C VAL A 213 -7.13 15.79 11.91
N GLY A 214 -5.85 15.90 11.55
CA GLY A 214 -4.78 16.33 12.46
C GLY A 214 -4.04 15.17 13.12
N MET A 215 -2.76 15.38 13.45
CA MET A 215 -1.86 14.34 13.97
C MET A 215 -2.22 13.92 15.40
N GLU A 216 -2.78 14.85 16.18
CA GLU A 216 -3.17 14.68 17.56
C GLU A 216 -4.28 13.62 17.69
N LYS A 217 -5.24 13.61 16.76
CA LYS A 217 -6.35 12.67 16.77
C LYS A 217 -5.93 11.22 16.53
N TYR A 218 -4.77 11.04 15.89
CA TYR A 218 -4.18 9.74 15.60
C TYR A 218 -3.05 9.37 16.57
N GLY A 219 -2.79 10.16 17.62
CA GLY A 219 -1.69 9.91 18.56
C GLY A 219 -0.29 10.13 17.95
N LEU A 220 -0.18 10.77 16.79
CA LEU A 220 1.08 10.95 16.06
C LEU A 220 1.88 12.17 16.50
N TRP A 221 1.23 13.15 17.15
CA TRP A 221 1.90 14.35 17.67
C TRP A 221 2.87 14.02 18.81
N LYS A 222 2.49 13.10 19.70
CA LYS A 222 3.31 12.59 20.81
C LYS A 222 3.54 11.09 20.68
N ALA A 223 3.92 10.65 19.48
CA ALA A 223 4.14 9.24 19.20
C ALA A 223 5.17 8.65 20.18
N GLU A 224 4.71 7.80 21.10
CA GLU A 224 5.58 7.12 22.06
C GLU A 224 6.52 6.12 21.38
N ARG A 225 6.13 5.64 20.19
CA ARG A 225 6.93 4.74 19.38
C ARG A 225 7.33 5.42 18.07
N ARG A 226 8.64 5.50 17.85
CA ARG A 226 9.22 5.94 16.58
C ARG A 226 10.48 5.16 16.25
N VAL A 227 10.75 4.99 14.96
CA VAL A 227 12.00 4.39 14.47
C VAL A 227 12.67 5.37 13.51
N GLU A 228 13.96 5.59 13.73
CA GLU A 228 14.83 6.33 12.82
C GLU A 228 15.78 5.35 12.14
N VAL A 229 15.87 5.43 10.82
CA VAL A 229 16.75 4.60 9.99
C VAL A 229 17.70 5.51 9.24
N ALA A 230 19.01 5.27 9.36
CA ALA A 230 20.01 5.92 8.52
C ALA A 230 20.55 4.92 7.48
N LEU A 231 20.58 5.35 6.23
CA LEU A 231 21.02 4.57 5.09
C LEU A 231 22.48 4.87 4.73
N ALA A 232 23.08 4.00 3.92
CA ALA A 232 24.46 4.11 3.47
C ALA A 232 24.72 5.34 2.58
N ASP A 233 23.68 5.89 1.94
CA ASP A 233 23.74 7.11 1.15
C ASP A 233 23.64 8.40 2.01
N GLY A 234 23.56 8.26 3.34
CA GLY A 234 23.41 9.35 4.29
C GLY A 234 21.99 9.85 4.47
N SER A 235 21.02 9.34 3.70
CA SER A 235 19.61 9.69 3.88
C SER A 235 19.04 9.04 5.15
N THR A 236 17.99 9.68 5.69
CA THR A 236 17.29 9.20 6.87
C THR A 236 15.80 8.97 6.58
N PHE A 237 15.21 8.07 7.35
CA PHE A 237 13.78 7.77 7.34
C PHE A 237 13.30 7.68 8.78
N GLU A 238 12.22 8.38 9.11
CA GLU A 238 11.55 8.26 10.40
C GLU A 238 10.14 7.71 10.18
N LEU A 239 9.74 6.73 10.98
CA LEU A 239 8.37 6.27 11.10
C LEU A 239 7.87 6.55 12.53
N ARG A 240 6.81 7.34 12.65
CA ARG A 240 6.06 7.56 13.89
C ARG A 240 4.87 6.63 13.94
N VAL A 241 4.61 6.04 15.10
CA VAL A 241 3.49 5.13 15.34
C VAL A 241 2.60 5.73 16.41
N GLY A 242 1.34 5.94 16.05
CA GLY A 242 0.31 6.49 16.92
C GLY A 242 -0.67 5.44 17.45
N ASP A 243 -1.92 5.85 17.56
CA ASP A 243 -3.00 5.08 18.18
C ASP A 243 -3.42 3.88 17.32
N ALA A 244 -4.06 2.91 17.98
CA ALA A 244 -4.67 1.77 17.32
C ALA A 244 -5.95 2.18 16.57
N ARG A 245 -6.14 1.60 15.39
CA ARG A 245 -7.36 1.67 14.59
C ARG A 245 -8.08 0.32 14.69
N PRO A 246 -9.30 0.24 15.23
CA PRO A 246 -10.10 -0.98 15.17
C PRO A 246 -10.57 -1.26 13.73
N ALA A 247 -10.88 -2.52 13.44
CA ALA A 247 -11.56 -2.87 12.20
C ALA A 247 -13.04 -2.40 12.28
N GLU A 248 -13.44 -1.48 11.40
CA GLU A 248 -14.81 -0.96 11.34
C GLU A 248 -15.21 -0.66 9.89
N GLY A 249 -16.39 -1.12 9.46
CA GLY A 249 -16.95 -0.74 8.16
C GLY A 249 -16.06 -1.06 6.94
N GLY A 250 -15.31 -2.16 6.99
CA GLY A 250 -14.36 -2.56 5.94
C GLY A 250 -12.96 -1.98 6.09
N ALA A 251 -12.74 -1.05 7.02
CA ALA A 251 -11.42 -0.59 7.41
C ALA A 251 -10.56 -1.73 7.94
N GLN A 252 -9.26 -1.70 7.62
CA GLN A 252 -8.31 -2.65 8.20
C GLN A 252 -7.89 -2.18 9.61
N GLU A 253 -7.77 -3.13 10.52
CA GLU A 253 -7.15 -2.88 11.82
C GLU A 253 -5.64 -2.61 11.68
N GLY A 254 -5.09 -1.89 12.65
CA GLY A 254 -3.66 -1.60 12.72
C GLY A 254 -3.37 -0.38 13.56
N ARG A 255 -2.30 0.34 13.24
CA ARG A 255 -1.94 1.61 13.86
C ARG A 255 -1.73 2.70 12.85
N PHE A 256 -2.18 3.89 13.22
CA PHE A 256 -1.87 5.09 12.46
C PHE A 256 -0.37 5.34 12.50
N CYS A 257 0.21 5.58 11.34
CA CYS A 257 1.63 5.80 11.18
C CYS A 257 1.86 6.97 10.22
N MET A 258 2.98 7.66 10.40
CA MET A 258 3.38 8.76 9.52
C MET A 258 4.90 8.71 9.31
N THR A 259 5.33 9.06 8.10
CA THR A 259 6.75 9.11 7.74
C THR A 259 7.28 10.55 7.80
N SER A 260 8.60 10.70 7.89
CA SER A 260 9.22 12.02 7.69
C SER A 260 9.20 12.52 6.24
N ARG A 261 8.87 11.65 5.27
CA ARG A 261 8.94 11.97 3.82
C ARG A 261 7.66 12.58 3.29
N ASP A 262 6.53 12.06 3.73
CA ASP A 262 5.21 12.55 3.37
C ASP A 262 4.35 12.68 4.63
N ARG A 263 3.60 13.77 4.76
CA ARG A 263 2.66 13.98 5.88
C ARG A 263 1.39 13.11 5.74
N LYS A 264 1.52 11.96 5.06
CA LYS A 264 0.44 11.02 4.79
C LYS A 264 0.24 10.14 6.01
N ILE A 265 -1.01 9.77 6.26
CA ILE A 265 -1.39 8.93 7.38
C ILE A 265 -1.64 7.52 6.85
N TRP A 266 -0.76 6.62 7.23
CA TRP A 266 -0.78 5.22 6.87
C TRP A 266 -1.40 4.41 8.01
N VAL A 267 -2.02 3.28 7.70
CA VAL A 267 -2.43 2.30 8.71
C VAL A 267 -1.61 1.04 8.49
N ILE A 268 -0.74 0.71 9.44
CA ILE A 268 0.14 -0.45 9.38
C ILE A 268 -0.36 -1.50 10.38
N ARG A 269 -0.42 -2.77 9.99
CA ARG A 269 -0.88 -3.86 10.86
C ARG A 269 0.01 -4.00 12.09
N GLU A 270 -0.58 -4.34 13.24
CA GLU A 270 0.15 -4.45 14.51
C GLU A 270 1.30 -5.45 14.42
N PHE A 271 1.08 -6.61 13.79
CA PHE A 271 2.13 -7.62 13.58
C PHE A 271 3.39 -7.03 12.91
N LYS A 272 3.24 -6.12 11.96
CA LYS A 272 4.38 -5.48 11.29
C LYS A 272 5.09 -4.48 12.23
N ILE A 273 4.33 -3.77 13.06
CA ILE A 273 4.87 -2.90 14.11
C ILE A 273 5.66 -3.74 15.12
N ASP A 274 5.14 -4.88 15.55
CA ASP A 274 5.82 -5.80 16.49
C ASP A 274 7.08 -6.45 15.92
N GLN A 275 7.17 -6.59 14.59
CA GLN A 275 8.39 -7.01 13.93
C GLN A 275 9.49 -5.94 13.96
N ILE A 276 9.11 -4.65 13.92
CA ILE A 276 10.04 -3.52 13.93
C ILE A 276 10.48 -3.19 15.37
N PHE A 277 9.52 -3.14 16.29
CA PHE A 277 9.70 -2.65 17.65
C PHE A 277 10.00 -3.78 18.64
N LYS A 278 11.07 -4.53 18.38
CA LYS A 278 11.57 -5.60 19.27
C LYS A 278 12.08 -5.08 20.60
N LYS A 279 11.95 -5.88 21.65
CA LYS A 279 12.60 -5.60 22.94
C LYS A 279 14.07 -6.00 22.87
N LEU A 280 14.89 -5.51 23.81
CA LEU A 280 16.31 -5.80 23.81
C LEU A 280 16.58 -7.31 23.94
N GLU A 281 15.81 -8.00 24.78
CA GLU A 281 15.94 -9.44 25.03
C GLU A 281 15.73 -10.25 23.74
N ASP A 282 14.85 -9.77 22.86
CA ASP A 282 14.56 -10.38 21.55
C ASP A 282 15.69 -10.14 20.52
N LEU A 283 16.72 -9.37 20.85
CA LEU A 283 17.82 -9.02 19.93
C LEU A 283 19.17 -9.62 20.39
N LEU A 284 19.24 -10.15 21.60
CA LEU A 284 20.45 -10.78 22.14
C LEU A 284 20.62 -12.21 21.60
N PRO A 285 21.85 -12.74 21.54
CA PRO A 285 22.10 -14.16 21.29
C PRO A 285 21.35 -15.06 22.28
N ASP A 286 21.02 -16.27 21.85
CA ASP A 286 20.44 -17.28 22.75
C ASP A 286 21.51 -17.70 23.78
N ALA A 287 21.08 -17.91 25.02
CA ALA A 287 21.96 -18.23 26.15
C ALA A 287 22.42 -19.69 26.14
#